data_AF-A0A172T6R9-F1
#
_entry.id   AF-A0A172T6R9-F1
#
_cell.length_a   1.000
_cell.length_b   1.000
_cell.length_c   1.000
_cell.angle_alpha   90.00
_cell.angle_beta   90.00
_cell.angle_gamma   90.00
#
_symmetry.space_group_name_H-M   'P 1'
#
loop_
_entity.id
_entity.type
_entity.pdbx_description
1 polymer ?
#
loop_
_entity_poly.entity_id
_entity_poly.type
_entity_poly.pdbx_seq_one_letter_code
_entity_poly.pdbx_strand_id
1 'polypeptide(L)'
;MTFPLTENFTEALQLAHKWHLGQYRKGTQTPYLSHLLGVASVALEFGATEAEAIAALLHDALEDGPENLTADKNEREQVRGELEAQIQAKFGDEVAALVRGATEETPLVDGGKAPWPKRKLTYLGKLNREGASSLLVSASDKLHNARSILTDVLTEGTTPEAREAYFGRFSQGREGTLQYYRLLADAYKQAPGAAGRPRLQALFAELERTVSALEVACGVTPDEVRRYVPLRSAHPDEALGLI
;
A
#
# COMPACT_ATOMS: atom_id res chain seq x y z
N MET A 1 15.73 19.47 -21.78
CA MET A 1 15.18 18.79 -20.59
C MET A 1 16.25 17.84 -20.08
N THR A 2 16.63 17.94 -18.81
CA THR A 2 17.53 16.96 -18.18
C THR A 2 16.73 15.74 -17.78
N PHE A 3 17.32 14.55 -17.92
CA PHE A 3 16.69 13.31 -17.47
C PHE A 3 16.56 13.35 -15.93
N PRO A 4 15.38 13.04 -15.36
CA PRO A 4 15.09 13.33 -13.95
C PRO A 4 15.60 12.25 -12.97
N LEU A 5 16.07 11.10 -13.45
CA LEU A 5 16.56 10.01 -12.60
C LEU A 5 18.09 9.91 -12.71
N THR A 6 18.76 9.94 -11.57
CA THR A 6 20.20 9.80 -11.44
C THR A 6 20.57 8.36 -11.09
N GLU A 7 21.86 8.13 -10.81
CA GLU A 7 22.35 6.84 -10.34
C GLU A 7 21.73 6.43 -9.00
N ASN A 8 21.22 7.38 -8.20
CA ASN A 8 20.50 7.08 -6.97
C ASN A 8 19.29 6.18 -7.21
N PHE A 9 18.54 6.41 -8.30
CA PHE A 9 17.41 5.54 -8.66
C PHE A 9 17.88 4.13 -9.07
N THR A 10 19.02 4.03 -9.79
CA THR A 10 19.64 2.74 -10.13
C THR A 10 20.03 1.96 -8.88
N GLU A 11 20.69 2.62 -7.92
CA GLU A 11 21.07 2.00 -6.65
C GLU A 11 19.84 1.57 -5.82
N ALA A 12 18.80 2.39 -5.77
CA ALA A 12 17.56 2.06 -5.10
C ALA A 12 16.90 0.81 -5.72
N LEU A 13 16.90 0.68 -7.04
CA LEU A 13 16.39 -0.50 -7.73
C LEU A 13 17.18 -1.77 -7.38
N GLN A 14 18.50 -1.68 -7.29
CA GLN A 14 19.35 -2.80 -6.88
C GLN A 14 19.04 -3.23 -5.45
N LEU A 15 18.83 -2.27 -4.55
CA LEU A 15 18.42 -2.56 -3.17
C LEU A 15 17.03 -3.20 -3.11
N ALA A 16 16.05 -2.64 -3.81
CA ALA A 16 14.69 -3.21 -3.88
C ALA A 16 14.72 -4.67 -4.37
N HIS A 17 15.49 -4.96 -5.41
CA HIS A 17 15.65 -6.33 -5.90
C HIS A 17 16.31 -7.24 -4.86
N LYS A 18 17.41 -6.79 -4.23
CA LYS A 18 18.12 -7.57 -3.21
C LYS A 18 17.25 -7.84 -1.98
N TRP A 19 16.60 -6.81 -1.47
CA TRP A 19 15.74 -6.84 -0.29
C TRP A 19 14.39 -7.48 -0.53
N HIS A 20 14.03 -7.89 -1.75
CA HIS A 20 12.80 -8.63 -2.00
C HIS A 20 13.07 -9.89 -2.84
N LEU A 21 14.32 -10.36 -2.84
CA LEU A 21 14.75 -11.53 -3.59
C LEU A 21 14.00 -12.77 -3.10
N GLY A 22 13.37 -13.49 -4.03
CA GLY A 22 12.58 -14.70 -3.72
C GLY A 22 11.20 -14.43 -3.12
N GLN A 23 10.80 -13.16 -2.94
CA GLN A 23 9.46 -12.81 -2.47
C GLN A 23 8.45 -12.77 -3.61
N TYR A 24 7.25 -13.27 -3.32
CA TYR A 24 6.12 -13.30 -4.24
C TYR A 24 4.95 -12.49 -3.70
N ARG A 25 4.11 -12.00 -4.61
CA ARG A 25 2.84 -11.37 -4.26
C ARG A 25 1.90 -12.39 -3.62
N LYS A 26 1.21 -11.98 -2.55
CA LYS A 26 0.38 -12.85 -1.72
C LYS A 26 -0.58 -13.71 -2.53
N GLY A 27 -0.43 -15.04 -2.42
CA GLY A 27 -1.30 -16.01 -3.08
C GLY A 27 -1.10 -16.12 -4.59
N THR A 28 0.06 -15.69 -5.13
CA THR A 28 0.37 -15.75 -6.57
C THR A 28 1.83 -16.15 -6.78
N GLN A 29 2.21 -16.43 -8.03
CA GLN A 29 3.61 -16.64 -8.46
C GLN A 29 4.27 -15.38 -9.03
N THR A 30 3.62 -14.23 -8.90
CA THR A 30 4.14 -12.96 -9.42
C THR A 30 5.26 -12.44 -8.50
N PRO A 31 6.47 -12.16 -9.00
CA PRO A 31 7.56 -11.62 -8.18
C PRO A 31 7.16 -10.30 -7.50
N TYR A 32 7.49 -10.12 -6.23
CA TYR A 32 7.12 -8.90 -5.47
C TYR A 32 7.72 -7.64 -6.08
N LEU A 33 8.90 -7.74 -6.70
CA LEU A 33 9.53 -6.64 -7.42
C LEU A 33 8.62 -6.00 -8.49
N SER A 34 7.69 -6.75 -9.09
CA SER A 34 6.71 -6.20 -10.04
C SER A 34 5.84 -5.10 -9.41
N HIS A 35 5.49 -5.26 -8.12
CA HIS A 35 4.74 -4.25 -7.39
C HIS A 35 5.57 -3.00 -7.15
N LEU A 36 6.79 -3.16 -6.64
CA LEU A 36 7.67 -2.03 -6.34
C LEU A 36 7.95 -1.19 -7.60
N LEU A 37 8.23 -1.87 -8.71
CA LEU A 37 8.37 -1.22 -10.02
C LEU A 37 7.08 -0.55 -10.49
N GLY A 38 5.93 -1.19 -10.31
CA GLY A 38 4.63 -0.64 -10.67
C GLY A 38 4.28 0.60 -9.85
N VAL A 39 4.56 0.62 -8.55
CA VAL A 39 4.33 1.77 -7.67
C VAL A 39 5.26 2.93 -8.03
N ALA A 40 6.54 2.67 -8.28
CA ALA A 40 7.47 3.68 -8.77
C ALA A 40 7.05 4.26 -10.13
N SER A 41 6.59 3.41 -11.06
CA SER A 41 6.06 3.84 -12.36
C SER A 41 4.87 4.77 -12.20
N VAL A 42 3.90 4.40 -11.36
CA VAL A 42 2.73 5.23 -11.07
C VAL A 42 3.18 6.57 -10.48
N ALA A 43 4.04 6.57 -9.46
CA ALA A 43 4.52 7.82 -8.85
C ALA A 43 5.15 8.76 -9.89
N LEU A 44 6.02 8.24 -10.77
CA LEU A 44 6.66 8.99 -11.84
C LEU A 44 5.65 9.59 -12.85
N GLU A 45 4.68 8.79 -13.30
CA GLU A 45 3.62 9.25 -14.22
C GLU A 45 2.74 10.36 -13.62
N PHE A 46 2.61 10.37 -12.29
CA PHE A 46 1.86 11.37 -11.53
C PHE A 46 2.75 12.47 -10.90
N GLY A 47 3.95 12.65 -11.46
CA GLY A 47 4.77 13.84 -11.21
C GLY A 47 5.62 13.77 -9.95
N ALA A 48 6.09 12.56 -9.61
CA ALA A 48 7.09 12.37 -8.56
C ALA A 48 8.40 13.11 -8.88
N THR A 49 9.04 13.64 -7.84
CA THR A 49 10.48 13.91 -7.85
C THR A 49 11.28 12.60 -7.82
N GLU A 50 12.59 12.66 -8.03
CA GLU A 50 13.44 11.47 -7.87
C GLU A 50 13.34 10.89 -6.45
N ALA A 51 13.38 11.73 -5.40
CA ALA A 51 13.26 11.29 -4.02
C ALA A 51 11.93 10.56 -3.75
N GLU A 52 10.81 11.10 -4.27
CA GLU A 52 9.50 10.47 -4.19
C GLU A 52 9.43 9.15 -4.96
N ALA A 53 10.09 9.06 -6.11
CA ALA A 53 10.15 7.83 -6.91
C ALA A 53 11.00 6.74 -6.25
N ILE A 54 12.12 7.12 -5.63
CA ILE A 54 12.94 6.22 -4.81
C ILE A 54 12.13 5.75 -3.59
N ALA A 55 11.44 6.65 -2.89
CA ALA A 55 10.60 6.29 -1.76
C ALA A 55 9.45 5.35 -2.19
N ALA A 56 8.83 5.59 -3.34
CA ALA A 56 7.82 4.70 -3.92
C ALA A 56 8.38 3.30 -4.24
N LEU A 57 9.62 3.22 -4.74
CA LEU A 57 10.29 1.96 -5.03
C LEU A 57 10.66 1.18 -3.75
N LEU A 58 10.98 1.88 -2.67
CA LEU A 58 11.43 1.30 -1.40
C LEU A 58 10.35 1.26 -0.31
N HIS A 59 9.11 1.65 -0.61
CA HIS A 59 8.08 1.92 0.40
C HIS A 59 7.79 0.73 1.33
N ASP A 60 7.94 -0.49 0.83
CA ASP A 60 7.71 -1.73 1.58
C ASP A 60 8.98 -2.36 2.18
N ALA A 61 10.15 -1.73 1.99
CA ALA A 61 11.42 -2.31 2.43
C ALA A 61 11.45 -2.57 3.95
N LEU A 62 10.88 -1.65 4.74
CA LEU A 62 10.83 -1.76 6.21
C LEU A 62 9.67 -2.65 6.69
N GLU A 63 8.65 -2.90 5.86
CA GLU A 63 7.49 -3.71 6.26
C GLU A 63 7.62 -5.18 5.82
N ASP A 64 7.91 -5.41 4.55
CA ASP A 64 7.70 -6.68 3.85
C ASP A 64 8.99 -7.29 3.28
N GLY A 65 10.17 -6.72 3.52
CA GLY A 65 11.43 -7.35 3.14
C GLY A 65 11.61 -8.75 3.79
N PRO A 66 12.24 -9.76 3.13
CA PRO A 66 12.40 -11.12 3.62
C PRO A 66 13.00 -11.21 5.01
N GLU A 67 13.98 -10.37 5.34
CA GLU A 67 14.58 -10.33 6.68
C GLU A 67 13.54 -9.90 7.75
N ASN A 68 12.61 -8.99 7.42
CA ASN A 68 11.50 -8.60 8.28
C ASN A 68 10.43 -9.68 8.43
N LEU A 69 10.32 -10.60 7.47
CA LEU A 69 9.35 -11.71 7.50
C LEU A 69 9.85 -12.90 8.33
N THR A 70 11.16 -13.07 8.49
CA THR A 70 11.76 -14.24 9.16
C THR A 70 12.29 -13.98 10.57
N ALA A 71 12.43 -12.73 10.97
CA ALA A 71 13.07 -12.33 12.23
C ALA A 71 12.12 -12.31 13.45
N ASP A 72 12.68 -12.55 14.65
CA ASP A 72 11.96 -12.31 15.93
C ASP A 72 11.56 -10.83 16.07
N LYS A 73 10.63 -10.48 16.97
CA LYS A 73 10.25 -9.08 17.23
C LYS A 73 11.44 -8.15 17.45
N ASN A 74 12.39 -8.52 18.30
CA ASN A 74 13.52 -7.64 18.61
C ASN A 74 14.48 -7.50 17.42
N GLU A 75 14.67 -8.59 16.68
CA GLU A 75 15.47 -8.62 15.47
C GLU A 75 14.82 -7.79 14.35
N ARG A 76 13.49 -7.82 14.19
CA ARG A 76 12.77 -6.99 13.21
C ARG A 76 12.95 -5.51 13.45
N GLU A 77 12.89 -5.05 14.70
CA GLU A 77 13.10 -3.64 15.02
C GLU A 77 14.54 -3.20 14.68
N GLN A 78 15.52 -4.06 15.00
CA GLN A 78 16.92 -3.80 14.65
C GLN A 78 17.12 -3.77 13.13
N VAL A 79 16.63 -4.77 12.40
CA VAL A 79 16.72 -4.84 10.93
C VAL A 79 16.07 -3.62 10.28
N ARG A 80 14.89 -3.20 10.75
CA ARG A 80 14.23 -1.96 10.28
C ARG A 80 15.10 -0.74 10.49
N GLY A 81 15.68 -0.57 11.67
CA GLY A 81 16.59 0.54 11.96
C GLY A 81 17.83 0.54 11.07
N GLU A 82 18.42 -0.63 10.80
CA GLU A 82 19.57 -0.79 9.91
C GLU A 82 19.23 -0.47 8.45
N LEU A 83 18.08 -0.96 7.96
CA LEU A 83 17.59 -0.68 6.62
C LEU A 83 17.28 0.81 6.45
N GLU A 84 16.59 1.42 7.42
CA GLU A 84 16.30 2.85 7.38
C GLU A 84 17.58 3.70 7.40
N ALA A 85 18.55 3.37 8.26
CA ALA A 85 19.84 4.05 8.29
C ALA A 85 20.57 3.91 6.94
N GLN A 86 20.48 2.75 6.27
CA GLN A 86 21.03 2.55 4.93
C GLN A 86 20.32 3.42 3.87
N ILE A 87 19.00 3.55 3.93
CA ILE A 87 18.21 4.43 3.06
C ILE A 87 18.64 5.89 3.28
N GLN A 88 18.71 6.34 4.54
CA GLN A 88 19.12 7.69 4.89
C GLN A 88 20.54 8.00 4.40
N ALA A 89 21.49 7.09 4.63
CA ALA A 89 22.88 7.28 4.24
C ALA A 89 23.07 7.37 2.72
N LYS A 90 22.26 6.66 1.94
CA LYS A 90 22.38 6.62 0.47
C LYS A 90 21.55 7.68 -0.23
N PHE A 91 20.33 7.93 0.24
CA PHE A 91 19.32 8.71 -0.48
C PHE A 91 18.86 9.96 0.27
N GLY A 92 19.34 10.16 1.49
CA GLY A 92 19.06 11.33 2.32
C GLY A 92 17.80 11.23 3.17
N ASP A 93 17.64 12.24 4.03
CA ASP A 93 16.59 12.30 5.06
C ASP A 93 15.16 12.30 4.48
N GLU A 94 14.96 12.94 3.32
CA GLU A 94 13.65 13.02 2.67
C GLU A 94 13.13 11.63 2.28
N VAL A 95 13.98 10.81 1.64
CA VAL A 95 13.61 9.45 1.22
C VAL A 95 13.35 8.57 2.43
N ALA A 96 14.23 8.62 3.44
CA ALA A 96 14.04 7.85 4.67
C ALA A 96 12.72 8.20 5.37
N ALA A 97 12.40 9.48 5.50
CA ALA A 97 11.15 9.94 6.11
C ALA A 97 9.91 9.47 5.33
N LEU A 98 9.95 9.49 4.00
CA LEU A 98 8.85 9.01 3.15
C LEU A 98 8.65 7.50 3.26
N VAL A 99 9.73 6.72 3.24
CA VAL A 99 9.68 5.25 3.39
C VAL A 99 9.16 4.87 4.78
N ARG A 100 9.64 5.54 5.84
CA ARG A 100 9.11 5.36 7.20
C ARG A 100 7.61 5.68 7.26
N GLY A 101 7.18 6.79 6.69
CA GLY A 101 5.77 7.19 6.67
C GLY A 101 4.84 6.22 5.91
N ALA A 102 5.38 5.52 4.91
CA ALA A 102 4.68 4.48 4.15
C ALA A 102 4.58 3.15 4.92
N THR A 103 5.49 2.90 5.86
CA THR A 103 5.52 1.69 6.68
C THR A 103 4.41 1.72 7.72
N GLU A 104 3.63 0.64 7.84
CA GLU A 104 2.64 0.54 8.90
C GLU A 104 3.32 0.18 10.22
N GLU A 105 3.83 1.20 10.93
CA GLU A 105 4.24 1.09 12.33
C GLU A 105 3.03 0.66 13.15
N THR A 106 2.91 -0.64 13.41
CA THR A 106 1.93 -1.15 14.35
C THR A 106 2.67 -1.43 15.66
N PRO A 107 2.48 -0.61 16.71
CA PRO A 107 2.87 -0.99 18.05
C PRO A 107 2.15 -2.30 18.37
N LEU A 108 2.91 -3.34 18.69
CA LEU A 108 2.30 -4.59 19.15
C LEU A 108 1.67 -4.33 20.52
N VAL A 109 0.36 -4.53 20.63
CA VAL A 109 -0.36 -4.54 21.90
C VAL A 109 -0.33 -5.98 22.38
N ASP A 110 0.19 -6.23 23.59
CA ASP A 110 0.26 -7.56 24.22
C ASP A 110 0.88 -8.66 23.33
N GLY A 111 1.90 -8.31 22.53
CA GLY A 111 2.61 -9.25 21.67
C GLY A 111 2.03 -9.42 20.25
N GLY A 112 0.88 -8.81 19.94
CA GLY A 112 0.22 -8.89 18.63
C GLY A 112 -0.04 -7.52 17.97
N LYS A 113 -0.21 -7.49 16.64
CA LYS A 113 -0.62 -6.27 15.92
C LYS A 113 -2.02 -5.85 16.40
N ALA A 114 -2.26 -4.55 16.59
CA ALA A 114 -3.60 -4.05 16.88
C ALA A 114 -4.62 -4.55 15.84
N PRO A 115 -5.90 -4.73 16.21
CA PRO A 115 -6.92 -5.25 15.30
C PRO A 115 -6.96 -4.45 14.00
N TRP A 116 -7.09 -5.16 12.87
CA TRP A 116 -7.11 -4.57 11.53
C TRP A 116 -8.01 -3.33 11.40
N PRO A 117 -9.25 -3.31 11.93
CA PRO A 117 -10.13 -2.15 11.82
C PRO A 117 -9.53 -0.90 12.47
N LYS A 118 -8.93 -1.06 13.65
CA LYS A 118 -8.30 0.04 14.40
C LYS A 118 -7.12 0.62 13.61
N ARG A 119 -6.26 -0.24 13.05
CA ARG A 119 -5.11 0.19 12.24
C ARG A 119 -5.55 0.97 11.00
N LYS A 120 -6.57 0.47 10.29
CA LYS A 120 -7.05 1.12 9.07
C LYS A 120 -7.79 2.43 9.35
N LEU A 121 -8.52 2.56 10.46
CA LEU A 121 -9.08 3.85 10.88
C LEU A 121 -8.00 4.88 11.22
N THR A 122 -6.96 4.47 11.96
CA THR A 122 -5.83 5.35 12.26
C THR A 122 -5.15 5.83 10.97
N TYR A 123 -4.91 4.90 10.04
CA TYR A 123 -4.34 5.22 8.74
C TYR A 123 -5.23 6.18 7.92
N LEU A 124 -6.55 5.95 7.86
CA LEU A 124 -7.47 6.88 7.18
C LEU A 124 -7.47 8.26 7.84
N GLY A 125 -7.40 8.32 9.17
CA GLY A 125 -7.34 9.57 9.93
C GLY A 125 -6.06 10.37 9.71
N LYS A 126 -4.92 9.73 9.43
CA LYS A 126 -3.66 10.43 9.16
C LYS A 126 -3.64 11.10 7.78
N LEU A 127 -4.29 10.52 6.75
CA LEU A 127 -4.24 11.02 5.37
C LEU A 127 -4.61 12.51 5.24
N ASN A 128 -5.55 13.00 6.05
CA ASN A 128 -5.96 14.41 6.02
C ASN A 128 -4.88 15.39 6.51
N ARG A 129 -3.82 14.88 7.16
CA ARG A 129 -2.71 15.65 7.73
C ARG A 129 -1.39 15.41 6.99
N GLU A 130 -1.37 14.45 6.07
CA GLU A 130 -0.16 14.08 5.32
C GLU A 130 0.20 15.14 4.27
N GLY A 131 1.50 15.31 4.07
CA GLY A 131 2.04 16.15 3.00
C GLY A 131 1.87 15.51 1.61
N ALA A 132 1.99 16.33 0.57
CA ALA A 132 1.77 15.91 -0.81
C ALA A 132 2.63 14.70 -1.23
N SER A 133 3.89 14.64 -0.80
CA SER A 133 4.84 13.58 -1.14
C SER A 133 4.47 12.24 -0.51
N SER A 134 4.10 12.26 0.78
CA SER A 134 3.60 11.07 1.50
C SER A 134 2.31 10.55 0.85
N LEU A 135 1.38 11.47 0.54
CA LEU A 135 0.15 11.13 -0.18
C LEU A 135 0.40 10.53 -1.56
N LEU A 136 1.40 11.03 -2.30
CA LEU A 136 1.76 10.52 -3.63
C LEU A 136 2.26 9.07 -3.56
N VAL A 137 3.23 8.77 -2.68
CA VAL A 137 3.76 7.41 -2.49
C VAL A 137 2.63 6.47 -2.08
N SER A 138 1.87 6.89 -1.07
CA SER A 138 0.77 6.14 -0.50
C SER A 138 -0.34 5.84 -1.51
N ALA A 139 -0.81 6.83 -2.27
CA ALA A 139 -1.85 6.63 -3.28
C ALA A 139 -1.35 5.83 -4.49
N SER A 140 -0.06 5.93 -4.83
CA SER A 140 0.55 5.14 -5.91
C SER A 140 0.52 3.64 -5.57
N ASP A 141 0.90 3.29 -4.34
CA ASP A 141 0.76 1.93 -3.81
C ASP A 141 -0.70 1.44 -3.87
N LYS A 142 -1.64 2.21 -3.31
CA LYS A 142 -3.06 1.80 -3.31
C LYS A 142 -3.63 1.68 -4.72
N LEU A 143 -3.24 2.52 -5.66
CA LEU A 143 -3.67 2.39 -7.06
C LEU A 143 -3.12 1.11 -7.69
N HIS A 144 -1.82 0.82 -7.53
CA HIS A 144 -1.25 -0.41 -8.07
C HIS A 144 -1.96 -1.64 -7.50
N ASN A 145 -2.16 -1.68 -6.18
CA ASN A 145 -2.87 -2.80 -5.54
C ASN A 145 -4.32 -2.93 -6.01
N ALA A 146 -5.06 -1.82 -6.15
CA ALA A 146 -6.42 -1.85 -6.67
C ALA A 146 -6.47 -2.38 -8.11
N ARG A 147 -5.51 -2.00 -8.97
CA ARG A 147 -5.39 -2.51 -10.35
C ARG A 147 -5.07 -4.01 -10.39
N SER A 148 -4.17 -4.49 -9.51
CA SER A 148 -3.90 -5.93 -9.39
C SER A 148 -5.16 -6.68 -8.95
N ILE A 149 -5.85 -6.19 -7.93
CA ILE A 149 -7.06 -6.85 -7.42
C ILE A 149 -8.15 -6.89 -8.49
N LEU A 150 -8.36 -5.79 -9.21
CA LEU A 150 -9.31 -5.73 -10.32
C LEU A 150 -8.95 -6.73 -11.42
N THR A 151 -7.68 -6.77 -11.84
CA THR A 151 -7.21 -7.73 -12.85
C THR A 151 -7.53 -9.16 -12.43
N ASP A 152 -7.15 -9.56 -11.21
CA ASP A 152 -7.37 -10.91 -10.73
C ASP A 152 -8.87 -11.23 -10.60
N VAL A 153 -9.72 -10.28 -10.18
CA VAL A 153 -11.18 -10.48 -10.16
C VAL A 153 -11.73 -10.70 -11.58
N LEU A 154 -11.21 -10.00 -12.58
CA LEU A 154 -11.65 -10.13 -13.97
C LEU A 154 -11.17 -11.45 -14.61
N THR A 155 -10.04 -11.99 -14.18
CA THR A 155 -9.46 -13.21 -14.77
C THR A 155 -9.77 -14.48 -13.99
N GLU A 156 -9.84 -14.41 -12.67
CA GLU A 156 -10.02 -15.55 -11.75
C GLU A 156 -11.38 -15.51 -11.04
N GLY A 157 -11.88 -14.32 -10.70
CA GLY A 157 -13.17 -14.10 -10.00
C GLY A 157 -14.41 -14.04 -10.88
N THR A 158 -14.45 -14.84 -11.95
CA THR A 158 -15.45 -14.75 -13.04
C THR A 158 -16.85 -15.22 -12.63
N THR A 159 -16.98 -16.06 -11.60
CA THR A 159 -18.27 -16.44 -10.98
C THR A 159 -18.36 -15.92 -9.54
N PRO A 160 -19.57 -15.82 -8.95
CA PRO A 160 -19.72 -15.44 -7.55
C PRO A 160 -18.88 -16.31 -6.59
N GLU A 161 -18.85 -17.62 -6.80
CA GLU A 161 -18.12 -18.57 -5.96
C GLU A 161 -16.60 -18.40 -6.10
N ALA A 162 -16.10 -18.26 -7.33
CA ALA A 162 -14.68 -18.03 -7.59
C ALA A 162 -14.21 -16.70 -7.00
N ARG A 163 -15.07 -15.67 -7.05
CA ARG A 163 -14.81 -14.37 -6.44
C ARG A 163 -14.71 -14.45 -4.92
N GLU A 164 -15.63 -15.13 -4.24
CA GLU A 164 -15.55 -15.31 -2.78
C GLU A 164 -14.30 -16.12 -2.40
N ALA A 165 -13.98 -17.18 -3.15
CA ALA A 165 -12.76 -17.96 -2.94
C ALA A 165 -11.48 -17.10 -3.10
N TYR A 166 -11.43 -16.27 -4.15
CA TYR A 166 -10.36 -15.31 -4.38
C TYR A 166 -10.21 -14.34 -3.20
N PHE A 167 -11.31 -13.77 -2.71
CA PHE A 167 -11.26 -12.84 -1.58
C PHE A 167 -10.94 -13.50 -0.24
N GLY A 168 -11.05 -14.84 -0.14
CA GLY A 168 -10.61 -15.62 1.02
C GLY A 168 -9.11 -15.47 1.36
N ARG A 169 -8.28 -14.99 0.42
CA ARG A 169 -6.86 -14.66 0.70
C ARG A 169 -6.67 -13.37 1.49
N PHE A 170 -7.71 -12.58 1.69
CA PHE A 170 -7.70 -11.35 2.49
C PHE A 170 -8.41 -11.58 3.82
N SER A 171 -7.80 -11.19 4.94
CA SER A 171 -8.36 -11.43 6.29
C SER A 171 -9.70 -10.70 6.51
N GLN A 172 -9.93 -9.61 5.80
CA GLN A 172 -11.18 -8.85 5.81
C GLN A 172 -12.22 -9.33 4.77
N GLY A 173 -11.91 -10.36 3.97
CA GLY A 173 -12.78 -10.88 2.91
C GLY A 173 -13.14 -9.84 1.84
N ARG A 174 -14.19 -10.14 1.05
CA ARG A 174 -14.61 -9.27 -0.07
C ARG A 174 -15.12 -7.92 0.41
N GLU A 175 -16.13 -7.91 1.27
CA GLU A 175 -16.79 -6.68 1.73
C GLU A 175 -15.80 -5.73 2.41
N GLY A 176 -14.98 -6.24 3.35
CA GLY A 176 -14.00 -5.43 4.05
C GLY A 176 -12.91 -4.89 3.13
N THR A 177 -12.50 -5.66 2.11
CA THR A 177 -11.51 -5.19 1.11
C THR A 177 -12.09 -4.07 0.27
N LEU A 178 -13.27 -4.26 -0.31
CA LEU A 178 -13.93 -3.25 -1.14
C LEU A 178 -14.16 -1.97 -0.34
N GLN A 179 -14.67 -2.10 0.88
CA GLN A 179 -14.93 -0.95 1.73
C GLN A 179 -13.65 -0.19 2.09
N TYR A 180 -12.56 -0.90 2.42
CA TYR A 180 -11.30 -0.23 2.75
C TYR A 180 -10.79 0.61 1.58
N TYR A 181 -10.81 0.07 0.36
CA TYR A 181 -10.40 0.82 -0.84
C TYR A 181 -11.33 1.99 -1.15
N ARG A 182 -12.64 1.85 -0.92
CA ARG A 182 -13.60 2.96 -1.06
C ARG A 182 -13.31 4.08 -0.06
N LEU A 183 -13.09 3.74 1.21
CA LEU A 183 -12.73 4.70 2.26
C LEU A 183 -11.41 5.41 1.94
N LEU A 184 -10.42 4.69 1.41
CA LEU A 184 -9.16 5.28 0.95
C LEU A 184 -9.39 6.28 -0.17
N ALA A 185 -10.13 5.90 -1.22
CA ALA A 185 -10.43 6.78 -2.36
C ALA A 185 -11.15 8.06 -1.91
N ASP A 186 -12.13 7.93 -1.00
CA ASP A 186 -12.86 9.07 -0.46
C ASP A 186 -11.96 9.95 0.41
N ALA A 187 -11.09 9.37 1.25
CA ALA A 187 -10.15 10.11 2.11
C ALA A 187 -9.08 10.87 1.32
N TYR A 188 -8.48 10.25 0.29
CA TYR A 188 -7.48 10.91 -0.56
C TYR A 188 -8.07 12.13 -1.26
N LYS A 189 -9.30 12.03 -1.80
CA LYS A 189 -9.96 13.16 -2.45
C LYS A 189 -10.21 14.35 -1.53
N GLN A 190 -10.32 14.12 -0.23
CA GLN A 190 -10.52 15.16 0.78
C GLN A 190 -9.21 15.69 1.36
N ALA A 191 -8.07 15.04 1.10
CA ALA A 191 -6.80 15.40 1.70
C ALA A 191 -6.30 16.77 1.18
N PRO A 192 -6.15 17.79 2.05
CA PRO A 192 -5.75 19.13 1.65
C PRO A 192 -4.30 19.18 1.15
N GLY A 193 -3.46 18.21 1.53
CA GLY A 193 -2.05 18.14 1.15
C GLY A 193 -1.81 18.03 -0.36
N ALA A 194 -2.82 17.65 -1.16
CA ALA A 194 -2.73 17.65 -2.62
C ALA A 194 -3.02 19.01 -3.28
N ALA A 195 -3.42 20.03 -2.50
CA ALA A 195 -3.63 21.37 -3.01
C ALA A 195 -2.33 21.89 -3.68
N GLY A 196 -2.42 22.27 -4.95
CA GLY A 196 -1.28 22.75 -5.73
C GLY A 196 -0.49 21.68 -6.48
N ARG A 197 -0.85 20.38 -6.41
CA ARG A 197 -0.29 19.32 -7.26
C ARG A 197 -1.35 18.69 -8.17
N PRO A 198 -1.62 19.24 -9.37
CA PRO A 198 -2.67 18.74 -10.26
C PRO A 198 -2.52 17.26 -10.65
N ARG A 199 -1.29 16.78 -10.84
CA ARG A 199 -1.02 15.37 -11.15
C ARG A 199 -1.35 14.44 -9.97
N LEU A 200 -1.12 14.87 -8.73
CA LEU A 200 -1.53 14.11 -7.55
C LEU A 200 -3.06 14.04 -7.42
N GLN A 201 -3.77 15.12 -7.75
CA GLN A 201 -5.23 15.10 -7.80
C GLN A 201 -5.75 14.15 -8.90
N ALA A 202 -5.07 14.09 -10.05
CA ALA A 202 -5.38 13.12 -11.10
C ALA A 202 -5.11 11.67 -10.65
N LEU A 203 -4.06 11.41 -9.87
CA LEU A 203 -3.82 10.10 -9.25
C LEU A 203 -4.98 9.68 -8.35
N PHE A 204 -5.51 10.59 -7.53
CA PHE A 204 -6.66 10.28 -6.67
C PHE A 204 -7.93 9.99 -7.46
N ALA A 205 -8.17 10.72 -8.55
CA ALA A 205 -9.27 10.43 -9.46
C ALA A 205 -9.12 9.07 -10.15
N GLU A 206 -7.90 8.71 -10.55
CA GLU A 206 -7.59 7.42 -11.16
C GLU A 206 -7.77 6.24 -10.18
N LEU A 207 -7.38 6.43 -8.91
CA LEU A 207 -7.67 5.49 -7.84
C LEU A 207 -9.19 5.32 -7.66
N GLU A 208 -9.94 6.42 -7.55
CA GLU A 208 -11.39 6.37 -7.41
C GLU A 208 -12.05 5.62 -8.57
N ARG A 209 -11.64 5.90 -9.81
CA ARG A 209 -12.12 5.22 -11.01
C ARG A 209 -11.83 3.71 -10.98
N THR A 210 -10.62 3.34 -10.55
CA THR A 210 -10.21 1.93 -10.44
C THR A 210 -11.00 1.20 -9.36
N VAL A 211 -11.22 1.83 -8.20
CA VAL A 211 -12.02 1.26 -7.11
C VAL A 211 -13.47 1.09 -7.55
N SER A 212 -14.06 2.08 -8.23
CA SER A 212 -15.40 1.98 -8.81
C SER A 212 -15.51 0.81 -9.80
N ALA A 213 -14.50 0.60 -10.65
CA ALA A 213 -14.48 -0.55 -11.56
C ALA A 213 -14.38 -1.89 -10.82
N LEU A 214 -13.58 -1.97 -9.74
CA LEU A 214 -13.46 -3.16 -8.91
C LEU A 214 -14.78 -3.51 -8.21
N GLU A 215 -15.50 -2.53 -7.69
CA GLU A 215 -16.81 -2.74 -7.06
C GLU A 215 -17.82 -3.27 -8.06
N VAL A 216 -17.88 -2.67 -9.26
CA VAL A 216 -18.76 -3.12 -10.34
C VAL A 216 -18.40 -4.54 -10.79
N ALA A 217 -17.11 -4.87 -10.92
CA ALA A 217 -16.66 -6.23 -11.20
C ALA A 217 -17.06 -7.22 -10.09
N CYS A 218 -17.22 -6.73 -8.86
CA CYS A 218 -17.72 -7.50 -7.73
C CYS A 218 -19.26 -7.56 -7.65
N GLY A 219 -19.98 -6.92 -8.57
CA GLY A 219 -21.44 -6.91 -8.62
C GLY A 219 -22.10 -5.93 -7.64
N VAL A 220 -21.37 -4.89 -7.20
CA VAL A 220 -21.86 -3.90 -6.23
C VAL A 220 -21.52 -2.48 -6.69
N THR A 221 -22.23 -1.49 -6.14
CA THR A 221 -22.03 -0.08 -6.44
C THR A 221 -21.22 0.63 -5.35
N PRO A 222 -20.58 1.78 -5.66
CA PRO A 222 -19.92 2.61 -4.65
C PRO A 222 -20.80 2.95 -3.44
N ASP A 223 -22.08 3.22 -3.68
CA ASP A 223 -23.02 3.62 -2.62
C ASP A 223 -23.44 2.44 -1.73
N GLU A 224 -23.52 1.23 -2.27
CA GLU A 224 -23.71 0.02 -1.47
C GLU A 224 -22.49 -0.24 -0.58
N VAL A 225 -21.29 -0.14 -1.15
CA VAL A 225 -20.03 -0.37 -0.41
C VAL A 225 -19.82 0.64 0.72
N ARG A 226 -20.21 1.92 0.52
CA ARG A 226 -20.18 2.93 1.60
C ARG A 226 -21.11 2.59 2.78
N ARG A 227 -22.17 1.81 2.54
CA ARG A 227 -23.14 1.40 3.59
C ARG A 227 -22.74 0.11 4.31
N TYR A 228 -21.69 -0.57 3.88
CA TYR A 228 -21.19 -1.75 4.60
C TYR A 228 -20.79 -1.39 6.03
N VAL A 229 -20.78 -2.39 6.92
CA VAL A 229 -20.29 -2.20 8.29
C VAL A 229 -18.80 -1.86 8.23
N PRO A 230 -18.37 -0.68 8.71
CA PRO A 230 -16.99 -0.22 8.61
C PRO A 230 -15.96 -1.25 9.08
N LEU A 231 -15.11 -1.66 8.16
CA LEU A 231 -13.90 -2.42 8.40
C LEU A 231 -14.16 -3.76 9.14
N ARG A 232 -15.23 -4.48 8.78
CA ARG A 232 -15.50 -5.82 9.34
C ARG A 232 -14.36 -6.79 9.00
N SER A 233 -13.83 -7.49 10.01
CA SER A 233 -12.95 -8.65 9.78
C SER A 233 -13.79 -9.85 9.34
N ALA A 234 -13.31 -10.65 8.39
CA ALA A 234 -13.97 -11.91 8.03
C ALA A 234 -13.79 -12.99 9.12
N HIS A 235 -12.81 -12.79 10.01
CA HIS A 235 -12.57 -13.59 11.21
C HIS A 235 -12.96 -12.79 12.45
N PRO A 236 -14.14 -13.03 13.05
CA PRO A 236 -14.60 -12.27 14.22
C PRO A 236 -13.70 -12.47 15.46
N ASP A 237 -12.96 -13.58 15.55
CA ASP A 237 -12.06 -13.87 16.67
C ASP A 237 -10.80 -12.97 16.67
N GLU A 238 -10.35 -12.47 15.51
CA GLU A 238 -9.27 -11.47 15.42
C GLU A 238 -9.75 -10.05 15.77
N ALA A 239 -11.06 -9.79 15.79
CA ALA A 239 -11.62 -8.49 16.15
C ALA A 239 -11.64 -8.25 17.67
N LEU A 240 -11.53 -9.32 18.48
CA LEU A 240 -11.63 -9.28 19.94
C LEU A 240 -10.29 -9.44 20.67
N GLY A 241 -9.17 -9.63 19.96
CA GLY A 241 -7.86 -9.75 20.61
C GLY A 241 -7.76 -10.94 21.57
N LEU A 242 -8.41 -12.06 21.22
CA LEU A 242 -8.27 -13.33 21.94
C LEU A 242 -7.43 -14.29 21.10
N ILE A 243 -6.12 -14.07 21.07
CA ILE A 243 -5.08 -15.10 20.96
C ILE A 243 -3.94 -14.69 21.91
#